data_AF-A0A821SG52-F1
#
_entry.id   AF-A0A821SG52-F1
#
_cell.length_a   1.000
_cell.length_b   1.000
_cell.length_c   1.000
_cell.angle_alpha   90.00
_cell.angle_beta   90.00
_cell.angle_gamma   90.00
#
_symmetry.space_group_name_H-M   'P 1'
#
loop_
_entity.id
_entity.type
_entity.pdbx_description
1 polymer ?
#
loop_
_entity_poly.entity_id
_entity_poly.type
_entity_poly.pdbx_seq_one_letter_code
_entity_poly.pdbx_strand_id
1 'polypeptide(L)'
;KTIDEWITCQRRWLYLEQIFSTPDIQLTAETKIFSQIDKTWKELMRKTEQQPNALKATTQPGTLELLQTNNAQMEKIQRALE
;
A
#
# COMPACT_ATOMS: atom_id res chain seq x y z
N LYS A 1 2.70 -8.78 -13.92
CA LYS A 1 1.43 -8.47 -13.23
C LYS A 1 1.64 -8.20 -11.74
N THR A 2 1.96 -9.19 -10.89
CA THR A 2 2.14 -8.93 -9.43
C THR A 2 3.24 -7.91 -9.13
N ILE A 3 4.38 -7.98 -9.82
CA ILE A 3 5.48 -7.02 -9.65
C ILE A 3 5.07 -5.60 -10.08
N ASP A 4 4.30 -5.45 -11.16
CA ASP A 4 3.83 -4.15 -11.65
C ASP A 4 2.87 -3.49 -10.65
N GLU A 5 1.95 -4.28 -10.09
CA GLU A 5 1.05 -3.85 -9.01
C GLU A 5 1.84 -3.50 -7.74
N TRP A 6 2.90 -4.24 -7.43
CA TRP A 6 3.77 -3.99 -6.28
C TRP A 6 4.49 -2.65 -6.40
N ILE A 7 5.11 -2.39 -7.56
CA ILE A 7 5.81 -1.13 -7.81
C ILE A 7 4.83 0.04 -7.77
N THR A 8 3.63 -0.13 -8.32
CA THR A 8 2.56 0.88 -8.27
C THR A 8 2.14 1.15 -6.82
N CYS A 9 1.96 0.10 -6.03
CA CYS A 9 1.59 0.18 -4.63
C CYS A 9 2.66 0.92 -3.82
N GLN A 10 3.93 0.59 -4.02
CA GLN A 10 5.05 1.27 -3.36
C GLN A 10 5.06 2.77 -3.65
N ARG A 11 4.91 3.17 -4.93
CA ARG A 11 4.94 4.58 -5.33
C ARG A 11 3.78 5.37 -4.73
N ARG A 12 2.56 4.82 -4.81
CA ARG A 12 1.35 5.45 -4.24
C ARG A 12 1.46 5.56 -2.71
N TRP A 13 1.93 4.50 -2.06
CA TRP A 13 2.09 4.47 -0.60
C TRP A 13 3.11 5.51 -0.13
N LEU A 14 4.27 5.63 -0.79
CA LEU A 14 5.28 6.65 -0.45
C LEU A 14 4.71 8.08 -0.55
N TYR A 15 3.94 8.37 -1.59
CA TYR A 15 3.31 9.68 -1.75
C TYR A 15 2.32 9.99 -0.63
N LEU A 16 1.42 9.04 -0.32
CA LEU A 16 0.42 9.21 0.71
C LEU A 16 1.03 9.23 2.12
N GLU A 17 2.10 8.47 2.37
CA GLU A 17 2.80 8.47 3.65
C GLU A 17 3.30 9.88 3.99
N GLN A 18 3.90 10.59 3.03
CA GLN A 18 4.36 11.97 3.24
C GLN A 18 3.20 12.89 3.64
N ILE A 19 2.04 12.76 2.99
CA ILE A 19 0.85 13.55 3.28
C ILE A 19 0.32 13.26 4.69
N PHE A 20 0.04 11.99 4.99
CA PHE A 20 -0.55 11.58 6.28
C PHE A 20 0.43 11.62 7.46
N SER A 21 1.72 11.76 7.22
CA SER A 21 2.72 11.99 8.29
C SER A 21 2.66 13.39 8.92
N THR A 22 1.89 14.31 8.31
CA THR A 22 1.77 15.69 8.80
C THR A 22 0.77 15.78 9.96
N PRO A 23 1.10 16.42 11.10
CA PRO A 23 0.26 16.46 12.31
C PRO A 23 -1.14 17.08 12.16
N ASP A 24 -1.33 17.98 11.18
CA ASP A 24 -2.53 18.83 11.06
C ASP A 24 -3.58 18.32 10.04
N ILE A 25 -3.56 17.03 9.67
CA ILE A 25 -4.53 16.51 8.70
C ILE A 25 -5.91 16.28 9.35
N GLN A 26 -6.95 16.92 8.78
CA GLN A 26 -8.35 16.82 9.24
C GLN A 26 -9.16 15.72 8.51
N LEU A 27 -8.51 14.89 7.69
CA LEU A 27 -9.13 13.86 6.85
C LEU A 27 -9.27 12.52 7.60
N THR A 28 -10.17 12.47 8.58
CA THR A 28 -10.30 11.33 9.51
C THR A 28 -10.66 10.02 8.80
N ALA A 29 -11.45 10.07 7.72
CA ALA A 29 -11.89 8.89 6.99
C ALA A 29 -10.75 8.29 6.14
N GLU A 30 -10.07 9.14 5.36
CA GLU A 30 -8.96 8.78 4.49
C GLU A 30 -7.77 8.30 5.31
N THR A 31 -7.49 8.94 6.45
CA THR A 31 -6.45 8.52 7.40
C THR A 31 -6.70 7.11 7.90
N LYS A 32 -7.95 6.74 8.20
CA LYS A 32 -8.30 5.38 8.65
C LYS A 32 -8.09 4.35 7.54
N ILE A 33 -8.46 4.68 6.31
CA ILE A 33 -8.24 3.80 5.14
C ILE A 33 -6.73 3.65 4.88
N PHE A 34 -5.98 4.75 4.87
CA PHE A 34 -4.53 4.73 4.68
C PHE A 34 -3.82 3.94 5.77
N SER A 35 -4.22 4.08 7.04
CA SER A 35 -3.65 3.30 8.16
C SER A 35 -3.83 1.79 7.97
N GLN A 36 -4.96 1.36 7.40
CA GLN A 36 -5.18 -0.06 7.10
C GLN A 36 -4.27 -0.55 5.97
N ILE A 37 -4.10 0.25 4.92
CA ILE A 37 -3.18 -0.04 3.79
C ILE A 37 -1.74 -0.07 4.28
N ASP A 38 -1.35 0.89 5.11
CA ASP A 38 -0.01 0.98 5.71
C ASP A 38 0.36 -0.30 6.47
N LYS A 39 -0.58 -0.78 7.29
CA LYS A 39 -0.40 -2.03 8.04
C LYS A 39 -0.21 -3.23 7.10
N THR A 40 -1.05 -3.39 6.09
CA THR A 40 -0.95 -4.54 5.17
C THR A 40 0.31 -4.47 4.31
N TRP A 41 0.67 -3.27 3.85
CA TRP A 41 1.90 -3.02 3.10
C TRP A 41 3.14 -3.34 3.92
N LYS A 42 3.26 -2.80 5.14
CA LYS A 42 4.39 -3.08 6.03
C LYS A 42 4.50 -4.56 6.40
N GLU A 43 3.38 -5.24 6.61
CA GLU A 43 3.37 -6.69 6.85
C GLU A 43 3.90 -7.48 5.64
N LEU A 44 3.47 -7.13 4.44
CA LEU A 44 3.95 -7.73 3.19
C LEU A 44 5.46 -7.50 3.00
N MET A 45 5.92 -6.27 3.23
CA MET A 45 7.34 -5.92 3.13
C MET A 45 8.18 -6.67 4.17
N ARG A 46 7.71 -6.78 5.42
CA ARG A 46 8.39 -7.56 6.48
C ARG A 46 8.48 -9.05 6.13
N LYS A 47 7.41 -9.65 5.60
CA LYS A 47 7.43 -11.06 5.15
C LYS A 47 8.43 -11.26 4.02
N THR A 48 8.50 -10.30 3.10
CA THR A 48 9.42 -10.32 1.95
C THR A 48 10.88 -10.15 2.40
N GLU A 49 11.14 -9.30 3.39
CA GLU A 49 12.47 -9.13 3.99
C GLU A 49 12.95 -10.40 4.70
N GLN A 50 12.06 -11.08 5.44
CA GLN A 50 12.38 -12.33 6.14
C GLN A 50 12.72 -13.48 5.17
N GLN A 51 12.15 -13.46 3.97
CA GLN A 51 12.45 -14.44 2.92
C GLN A 51 12.65 -13.72 1.58
N PRO A 52 13.86 -13.19 1.32
CA PRO A 52 14.15 -12.34 0.16
C PRO A 52 14.26 -13.18 -1.12
N ASN A 53 13.12 -13.73 -1.54
CA ASN A 53 12.96 -14.47 -2.77
C ASN A 53 11.79 -13.85 -3.54
N ALA A 54 12.11 -13.02 -4.54
CA ALA A 54 11.13 -12.28 -5.31
C ALA A 54 10.09 -13.18 -5.98
N LEU A 55 10.50 -14.36 -6.46
CA LEU A 55 9.58 -15.33 -7.06
C LEU A 55 8.58 -15.81 -6.01
N LYS A 56 9.04 -16.31 -4.85
CA LYS A 56 8.15 -16.78 -3.78
C LYS A 56 7.21 -15.68 -3.27
N ALA A 57 7.73 -14.47 -3.06
CA ALA A 57 6.93 -13.35 -2.58
C ALA A 57 5.83 -12.96 -3.58
N THR A 58 6.12 -13.00 -4.87
CA THR A 58 5.16 -12.58 -5.93
C THR A 58 4.20 -13.69 -6.36
N THR A 59 4.51 -14.96 -6.06
CA THR A 59 3.64 -16.11 -6.33
C THR A 59 2.84 -16.58 -5.12
N GLN A 60 2.98 -15.93 -3.96
CA GLN A 60 2.19 -16.28 -2.78
C GLN A 60 0.70 -16.00 -3.02
N PRO A 61 -0.20 -16.96 -2.71
CA PRO A 61 -1.64 -16.78 -2.84
C PRO A 61 -2.13 -15.53 -2.12
N GLY A 62 -2.97 -14.72 -2.77
CA GLY A 62 -3.53 -13.50 -2.19
C GLY A 62 -2.65 -12.25 -2.33
N THR A 63 -1.39 -12.38 -2.76
CA THR A 63 -0.48 -11.22 -2.90
C THR A 63 -0.96 -10.27 -3.99
N LEU A 64 -1.36 -10.80 -5.15
CA LEU A 64 -1.83 -9.99 -6.27
C LEU A 64 -3.14 -9.27 -5.89
N GLU A 65 -4.09 -9.99 -5.29
CA GLU A 65 -5.38 -9.45 -4.88
C GLU A 65 -5.22 -8.37 -3.80
N LEU A 66 -4.29 -8.58 -2.85
CA LEU A 66 -3.94 -7.59 -1.83
C LEU A 66 -3.40 -6.32 -2.46
N LEU A 67 -2.43 -6.43 -3.37
CA LEU A 67 -1.83 -5.28 -4.03
C LEU A 67 -2.84 -4.50 -4.88
N GLN A 68 -3.68 -5.21 -5.64
CA GLN A 68 -4.74 -4.58 -6.44
C GLN A 68 -5.76 -3.84 -5.55
N THR A 69 -6.14 -4.46 -4.43
CA THR A 69 -7.06 -3.83 -3.46
C THR A 69 -6.44 -2.57 -2.85
N ASN A 70 -5.19 -2.65 -2.39
CA ASN A 70 -4.46 -1.51 -1.84
C ASN A 70 -4.32 -0.39 -2.89
N ASN A 71 -3.96 -0.73 -4.13
CA ASN A 71 -3.85 0.23 -5.23
C ASN A 71 -5.18 0.94 -5.50
N ALA A 72 -6.30 0.21 -5.58
CA ALA A 72 -7.61 0.79 -5.81
C ALA A 72 -8.06 1.70 -4.66
N GLN A 73 -7.75 1.35 -3.40
CA GLN A 73 -8.07 2.18 -2.25
C GLN A 73 -7.21 3.46 -2.21
N MET A 74 -5.91 3.36 -2.48
CA MET A 74 -5.03 4.53 -2.57
C MET A 74 -5.44 5.49 -3.69
N GLU A 75 -5.96 4.97 -4.81
CA GLU A 75 -6.48 5.82 -5.88
C GLU A 75 -7.72 6.60 -5.46
N LYS A 76 -8.61 5.99 -4.65
CA LYS A 76 -9.76 6.69 -4.08
C LYS A 76 -9.33 7.81 -3.12
N ILE A 77 -8.31 7.53 -2.30
CA ILE A 77 -7.74 8.55 -1.41
C ILE A 77 -7.12 9.69 -2.23
N GLN A 78 -6.31 9.38 -3.25
CA GLN A 78 -5.70 10.39 -4.11
C GLN A 78 -6.74 11.31 -4.77
N ARG A 79 -7.82 10.73 -5.33
CA ARG A 79 -8.92 11.51 -5.93
C ARG A 79 -9.70 12.36 -4.93
N ALA A 80 -9.68 12.01 -3.64
CA ALA A 80 -10.33 12.80 -2.59
C ALA A 80 -9.43 13.94 -2.06
N LEU A 81 -8.13 13.88 -2.36
CA LEU A 81 -7.15 14.91 -2.03
C LEU A 81 -7.00 15.96 -3.15
N GLU A 82 -7.42 15.63 -4.37
CA GLU A 82 -7.57 16.54 -5.52
C GLU A 82 -8.85 17.40 -5.40
#